data_AF-A0A143XID0-F1
#
_entry.id   AF-A0A143XID0-F1
#
_cell.length_a   1.000
_cell.length_b   1.000
_cell.length_c   1.000
_cell.angle_alpha   90.00
_cell.angle_beta   90.00
_cell.angle_gamma   90.00
#
_symmetry.space_group_name_H-M   'P 1'
#
loop_
_entity.id
_entity.type
_entity.pdbx_description
1 polymer ?
#
loop_
_entity_poly.entity_id
_entity_poly.type
_entity_poly.pdbx_seq_one_letter_code
_entity_poly.pdbx_strand_id
1 'polypeptide(L)'
;MMRIIAAFFGVIAVGTVTFWIWSRKRNSFEIGNLSEEDHPQEPDRQQLLKELYRCHRQAQAVRNCEASSKLLKEISPPLQYMLGLVRLCEKDRESGSKAQSLNEIYVVPDTLTAQDLLKESVIEEIVSAMVYRGARMEGNQIILQENHSETEENIQGAVSDDWSDRDIEMFIQQYKAEIAGGQVWVQQKKFIEAFSPLWSRLKEFENQDTIPVEKFLSVAREIRQMLESCGIYPIFYDDPIIQTRPELKARFVHVGKARLVYPALTVKTKGGLKIYGTFTGTYQ
;
A
#
# COMPACT_ATOMS: atom_id res chain seq x y z
N MET A 1 -31.80 -30.90 -9.42
CA MET A 1 -30.98 -29.84 -10.03
C MET A 1 -31.40 -28.51 -9.43
N MET A 2 -30.87 -28.15 -8.26
CA MET A 2 -31.02 -26.83 -7.64
C MET A 2 -30.13 -26.76 -6.39
N ARG A 3 -28.97 -26.13 -6.53
CA ARG A 3 -28.12 -25.62 -5.44
C ARG A 3 -27.46 -24.34 -5.95
N ILE A 4 -27.14 -23.45 -5.01
CA ILE A 4 -26.38 -22.18 -5.12
C ILE A 4 -27.26 -20.93 -5.20
N ILE A 5 -27.85 -20.55 -4.05
CA ILE A 5 -27.91 -19.16 -3.59
C ILE A 5 -27.56 -19.19 -2.10
N ALA A 6 -26.27 -19.18 -1.80
CA ALA A 6 -25.74 -19.07 -0.44
C ALA A 6 -24.35 -18.44 -0.50
N ALA A 7 -24.27 -17.12 -0.71
CA ALA A 7 -23.01 -16.38 -0.65
C ALA A 7 -23.14 -14.86 -0.37
N PHE A 8 -24.23 -14.37 0.23
CA PHE A 8 -24.41 -12.91 0.45
C PHE A 8 -24.51 -12.44 1.91
N PHE A 9 -24.43 -13.32 2.91
CA PHE A 9 -24.60 -12.94 4.33
C PHE A 9 -23.35 -13.05 5.22
N GLY A 10 -22.14 -12.99 4.64
CA GLY A 10 -20.89 -13.27 5.38
C GLY A 10 -20.23 -12.12 6.15
N VAL A 11 -20.59 -10.84 5.96
CA VAL A 11 -19.76 -9.71 6.46
C VAL A 11 -20.45 -8.82 7.51
N ILE A 12 -21.72 -9.09 7.87
CA ILE A 12 -22.51 -8.20 8.74
C ILE A 12 -22.28 -8.42 10.25
N ALA A 13 -21.62 -9.50 10.68
CA ALA A 13 -21.72 -9.93 12.08
C ALA A 13 -20.71 -9.32 13.08
N VAL A 14 -19.64 -8.63 12.67
CA VAL A 14 -18.56 -8.22 13.61
C VAL A 14 -18.61 -6.73 13.98
N GLY A 15 -19.29 -5.89 13.20
CA GLY A 15 -19.37 -4.43 13.44
C GLY A 15 -20.53 -3.96 14.33
N THR A 16 -21.54 -4.81 14.58
CA THR A 16 -22.78 -4.42 15.24
C THR A 16 -22.67 -4.31 16.77
N VAL A 17 -21.76 -5.04 17.40
CA VAL A 17 -21.67 -5.10 18.87
C VAL A 17 -20.91 -3.91 19.47
N THR A 18 -19.91 -3.36 18.77
CA THR A 18 -19.15 -2.19 19.26
C THR A 18 -19.87 -0.87 19.01
N PHE A 19 -20.70 -0.76 17.97
CA PHE A 19 -21.48 0.46 17.68
C PHE A 19 -22.69 0.63 18.62
N TRP A 20 -23.29 -0.47 19.10
CA TRP A 20 -24.44 -0.40 20.02
C TRP A 20 -24.08 0.20 21.40
N ILE A 21 -22.82 0.04 21.84
CA ILE A 21 -22.33 0.63 23.10
C ILE A 21 -22.06 2.13 22.96
N TRP A 22 -21.73 2.63 21.74
CA TRP A 22 -21.52 4.06 21.50
C TRP A 22 -22.84 4.84 21.40
N SER A 23 -23.91 4.23 20.88
CA SER A 23 -25.23 4.86 20.74
C SER A 23 -25.94 5.12 22.09
N ARG A 24 -25.60 4.38 23.16
CA ARG A 24 -26.34 4.45 24.43
C ARG A 24 -25.87 5.53 25.42
N LYS A 25 -24.77 6.24 25.14
CA LYS A 25 -24.17 7.24 26.06
C LYS A 25 -24.50 8.71 25.76
N ARG A 26 -25.32 9.02 24.75
CA ARG A 26 -25.60 10.41 24.33
C ARG A 26 -27.00 10.95 24.63
N ASN A 27 -27.87 10.18 25.27
CA ASN A 27 -29.22 10.63 25.66
C ASN A 27 -29.35 10.77 27.17
N SER A 28 -28.76 11.85 27.71
CA SER A 28 -29.17 12.46 28.98
C SER A 28 -28.55 13.86 29.03
N PHE A 29 -29.05 14.72 28.15
CA PHE A 29 -28.86 16.16 28.31
C PHE A 29 -30.26 16.77 28.28
N GLU A 30 -30.61 17.42 29.38
CA GLU A 30 -31.89 18.09 29.59
C GLU A 30 -32.10 19.14 28.48
N ILE A 31 -33.19 18.98 27.72
CA ILE A 31 -33.59 19.94 26.70
C ILE A 31 -34.38 21.04 27.43
N GLY A 32 -33.68 22.12 27.76
CA GLY A 32 -34.32 23.43 27.88
C GLY A 32 -34.83 23.85 26.51
N ASN A 33 -36.07 24.34 26.47
CA ASN A 33 -36.75 24.83 25.27
C ASN A 33 -35.83 25.73 24.41
N LEU A 34 -35.43 25.23 23.25
CA LEU A 34 -34.78 26.00 22.20
C LEU A 34 -35.81 26.25 21.08
N SER A 35 -35.92 27.52 20.71
CA SER A 35 -36.74 28.08 19.64
C SER A 35 -36.63 27.29 18.33
N GLU A 36 -37.76 27.08 17.66
CA GLU A 36 -37.99 26.31 16.41
C GLU A 36 -37.26 26.82 15.14
N GLU A 37 -36.34 27.80 15.23
CA GLU A 37 -35.92 28.59 14.05
C GLU A 37 -34.55 28.30 13.45
N ASP A 38 -33.81 27.27 13.88
CA ASP A 38 -32.55 26.88 13.22
C ASP A 38 -32.42 25.36 13.06
N HIS A 39 -33.46 24.71 12.53
CA HIS A 39 -33.31 23.35 12.01
C HIS A 39 -32.56 23.43 10.66
N PRO A 40 -31.36 22.84 10.52
CA PRO A 40 -30.70 22.77 9.22
C PRO A 40 -31.66 22.07 8.25
N GLN A 41 -32.00 22.73 7.14
CA GLN A 41 -32.87 22.14 6.12
C GLN A 41 -32.30 20.78 5.72
N GLU A 42 -33.09 19.72 5.88
CA GLU A 42 -32.73 18.40 5.39
C GLU A 42 -32.41 18.50 3.90
N PRO A 43 -31.26 17.96 3.44
CA PRO A 43 -30.88 18.04 2.05
C PRO A 43 -31.92 17.35 1.19
N ASP A 44 -32.42 18.05 0.17
CA ASP A 44 -33.35 17.50 -0.81
C ASP A 44 -32.80 16.17 -1.36
N ARG A 45 -33.66 15.15 -1.49
CA ARG A 45 -33.29 13.80 -1.95
C ARG A 45 -32.49 13.82 -3.25
N GLN A 46 -32.77 14.77 -4.15
CA GLN A 46 -31.98 14.94 -5.38
C GLN A 46 -30.52 15.33 -5.09
N GLN A 47 -30.27 16.14 -4.06
CA GLN A 47 -28.92 16.50 -3.61
C GLN A 47 -28.21 15.30 -2.98
N LEU A 48 -28.91 14.52 -2.16
CA LEU A 48 -28.38 13.28 -1.58
C LEU A 48 -27.97 12.27 -2.66
N LEU A 49 -28.82 12.05 -3.66
CA LEU A 49 -28.51 11.18 -4.79
C LEU A 49 -27.29 11.67 -5.59
N LYS A 50 -27.20 12.98 -5.89
CA LYS A 50 -26.02 13.56 -6.55
C LYS A 50 -24.73 13.31 -5.76
N GLU A 51 -24.79 13.47 -4.44
CA GLU A 51 -23.65 13.24 -3.55
C GLU A 51 -23.26 11.76 -3.51
N LEU A 52 -24.24 10.86 -3.48
CA LEU A 52 -24.05 9.41 -3.55
C LEU A 52 -23.27 9.03 -4.81
N TYR A 53 -23.72 9.46 -5.99
CA TYR A 53 -23.03 9.16 -7.26
C TYR A 53 -21.62 9.75 -7.30
N ARG A 54 -21.43 10.97 -6.78
CA ARG A 54 -20.10 11.58 -6.66
C ARG A 54 -19.16 10.74 -5.79
N CYS A 55 -19.62 10.36 -4.59
CA CYS A 55 -18.83 9.57 -3.66
C CYS A 55 -18.55 8.17 -4.21
N HIS A 56 -19.53 7.53 -4.87
CA HIS A 56 -19.34 6.25 -5.51
C HIS A 56 -18.23 6.29 -6.57
N ARG A 57 -18.27 7.24 -7.51
CA ARG A 57 -17.23 7.38 -8.54
C ARG A 57 -15.83 7.58 -7.94
N GLN A 58 -15.73 8.37 -6.88
CA GLN A 58 -14.46 8.56 -6.18
C GLN A 58 -14.00 7.29 -5.45
N ALA A 59 -14.90 6.57 -4.79
CA ALA A 59 -14.60 5.30 -4.14
C ALA A 59 -14.16 4.25 -5.18
N GLN A 60 -14.81 4.19 -6.33
CA GLN A 60 -14.41 3.33 -7.43
C GLN A 60 -13.01 3.69 -7.95
N ALA A 61 -12.72 4.96 -8.19
CA ALA A 61 -11.37 5.39 -8.59
C ALA A 61 -10.29 4.97 -7.58
N VAL A 62 -10.64 4.95 -6.29
CA VAL A 62 -9.80 4.41 -5.23
C VAL A 62 -9.67 2.88 -5.34
N ARG A 63 -10.77 2.13 -5.51
CA ARG A 63 -10.74 0.65 -5.71
C ARG A 63 -9.89 0.25 -6.91
N ASN A 64 -9.88 1.04 -7.97
CA ASN A 64 -9.05 0.81 -9.14
C ASN A 64 -7.54 0.87 -8.80
N CYS A 65 -7.16 1.52 -7.69
CA CYS A 65 -5.79 1.50 -7.18
C CYS A 65 -5.44 0.23 -6.38
N GLU A 66 -6.41 -0.64 -6.08
CA GLU A 66 -6.21 -1.83 -5.25
C GLU A 66 -5.26 -2.85 -5.91
N ALA A 67 -5.30 -2.99 -7.23
CA ALA A 67 -4.39 -3.87 -7.96
C ALA A 67 -2.92 -3.44 -7.76
N SER A 68 -2.64 -2.14 -7.87
CA SER A 68 -1.31 -1.57 -7.59
C SER A 68 -0.90 -1.77 -6.12
N SER A 69 -1.85 -1.61 -5.19
CA SER A 69 -1.64 -1.87 -3.77
C SER A 69 -1.26 -3.33 -3.48
N LYS A 70 -1.92 -4.28 -4.13
CA LYS A 70 -1.60 -5.72 -4.02
C LYS A 70 -0.23 -6.04 -4.61
N LEU A 71 0.06 -5.53 -5.80
CA LEU A 71 1.34 -5.73 -6.47
C LEU A 71 2.50 -5.17 -5.64
N LEU A 72 2.37 -3.94 -5.14
CA LEU A 72 3.41 -3.34 -4.32
C LEU A 72 3.67 -4.16 -3.03
N LYS A 73 2.66 -4.86 -2.49
CA LYS A 73 2.86 -5.71 -1.30
C LYS A 73 3.74 -6.90 -1.65
N GLU A 74 3.54 -7.49 -2.82
CA GLU A 74 4.32 -8.65 -3.30
C GLU A 74 5.76 -8.27 -3.64
N ILE A 75 5.98 -7.12 -4.27
CA ILE A 75 7.35 -6.66 -4.56
C ILE A 75 8.02 -5.97 -3.36
N SER A 76 7.30 -5.72 -2.25
CA SER A 76 7.90 -5.00 -1.11
C SER A 76 9.08 -5.73 -0.46
N PRO A 77 9.06 -7.06 -0.25
CA PRO A 77 10.22 -7.77 0.30
C PRO A 77 11.49 -7.65 -0.57
N PRO A 78 11.47 -7.92 -1.90
CA PRO A 78 12.68 -7.76 -2.71
C PRO A 78 13.14 -6.29 -2.77
N LEU A 79 12.23 -5.31 -2.78
CA LEU A 79 12.62 -3.89 -2.69
C LEU A 79 13.30 -3.56 -1.36
N GLN A 80 12.78 -4.04 -0.23
CA GLN A 80 13.42 -3.86 1.07
C GLN A 80 14.80 -4.51 1.14
N TYR A 81 14.94 -5.68 0.52
CA TYR A 81 16.21 -6.37 0.40
C TYR A 81 17.24 -5.54 -0.38
N MET A 82 16.87 -5.03 -1.57
CA MET A 82 17.71 -4.12 -2.36
C MET A 82 18.18 -2.91 -1.54
N LEU A 83 17.27 -2.27 -0.82
CA LEU A 83 17.56 -1.07 -0.05
C LEU A 83 18.47 -1.37 1.16
N GLY A 84 18.32 -2.54 1.77
CA GLY A 84 19.24 -3.01 2.81
C GLY A 84 20.67 -3.14 2.30
N LEU A 85 20.85 -3.66 1.08
CA LEU A 85 22.17 -3.83 0.47
C LEU A 85 22.83 -2.51 0.11
N VAL A 86 22.07 -1.58 -0.47
CA VAL A 86 22.57 -0.24 -0.75
C VAL A 86 23.15 0.38 0.52
N ARG A 87 22.41 0.28 1.62
CA ARG A 87 22.83 0.83 2.89
C ARG A 87 24.09 0.17 3.45
N LEU A 88 24.20 -1.15 3.29
CA LEU A 88 25.38 -1.88 3.72
C LEU A 88 26.62 -1.42 2.94
N CYS A 89 26.52 -1.35 1.62
CA CYS A 89 27.59 -0.82 0.76
C CYS A 89 27.95 0.64 1.08
N GLU A 90 26.97 1.47 1.45
CA GLU A 90 27.20 2.86 1.87
C GLU A 90 27.95 2.95 3.20
N LYS A 91 27.53 2.16 4.22
CA LYS A 91 28.24 2.08 5.52
C LYS A 91 29.68 1.58 5.37
N ASP A 92 29.91 0.61 4.50
CA ASP A 92 31.25 0.08 4.26
C ASP A 92 32.17 1.13 3.63
N ARG A 93 31.67 1.88 2.64
CA ARG A 93 32.40 3.02 2.04
C ARG A 93 32.73 4.10 3.07
N GLU A 94 31.80 4.44 3.96
CA GLU A 94 32.01 5.43 5.03
C GLU A 94 33.04 4.97 6.07
N SER A 95 33.11 3.67 6.35
CA SER A 95 34.06 3.09 7.31
C SER A 95 35.51 3.04 6.82
N GLY A 96 35.78 3.42 5.56
CA GLY A 96 37.10 3.30 4.93
C GLY A 96 37.52 1.85 4.64
N SER A 97 36.65 0.88 4.91
CA SER A 97 36.81 -0.51 4.51
C SER A 97 36.70 -0.58 2.99
N LYS A 98 37.76 -1.06 2.33
CA LYS A 98 37.70 -1.46 0.92
C LYS A 98 36.97 -2.80 0.83
N ALA A 99 35.68 -2.86 1.16
CA ALA A 99 34.87 -3.98 0.70
C ALA A 99 34.83 -3.87 -0.83
N GLN A 100 35.65 -4.66 -1.52
CA GLN A 100 35.85 -4.57 -2.97
C GLN A 100 34.79 -5.35 -3.74
N SER A 101 33.95 -6.14 -3.05
CA SER A 101 32.87 -6.88 -3.69
C SER A 101 31.74 -7.24 -2.73
N LEU A 102 30.52 -7.39 -3.27
CA LEU A 102 29.39 -7.98 -2.54
C LEU A 102 29.72 -9.38 -1.97
N ASN A 103 30.64 -10.13 -2.60
CA ASN A 103 31.02 -11.46 -2.13
C ASN A 103 31.70 -11.45 -0.75
N GLU A 104 32.24 -10.32 -0.29
CA GLU A 104 32.80 -10.18 1.07
C GLU A 104 31.71 -9.90 2.12
N ILE A 105 30.56 -9.40 1.66
CA ILE A 105 29.40 -9.04 2.49
C ILE A 105 28.45 -10.25 2.66
N TYR A 106 28.42 -11.14 1.67
CA TYR A 106 27.62 -12.36 1.70
C TYR A 106 28.44 -13.58 2.12
N VAL A 107 27.93 -14.34 3.10
CA VAL A 107 28.28 -15.75 3.22
C VAL A 107 27.50 -16.49 2.14
N VAL A 108 28.03 -16.49 0.92
CA VAL A 108 27.45 -17.23 -0.20
C VAL A 108 27.91 -18.69 -0.11
N PRO A 109 27.05 -19.70 -0.32
CA PRO A 109 27.51 -21.06 -0.55
C PRO A 109 28.53 -21.07 -1.69
N ASP A 110 29.56 -21.93 -1.62
CA ASP A 110 30.69 -21.97 -2.58
C ASP A 110 30.28 -22.14 -4.06
N THR A 111 29.00 -22.44 -4.33
CA THR A 111 28.40 -22.67 -5.65
C THR A 111 27.66 -21.47 -6.24
N LEU A 112 27.46 -20.39 -5.48
CA LEU A 112 26.72 -19.20 -5.90
C LEU A 112 27.60 -17.96 -5.78
N THR A 113 27.37 -16.95 -6.62
CA THR A 113 27.93 -15.61 -6.44
C THR A 113 26.91 -14.70 -5.76
N ALA A 114 27.34 -13.62 -5.12
CA ALA A 114 26.41 -12.61 -4.62
C ALA A 114 25.55 -11.99 -5.74
N GLN A 115 26.01 -12.06 -7.00
CA GLN A 115 25.26 -11.61 -8.16
C GLN A 115 24.10 -12.58 -8.49
N ASP A 116 24.31 -13.88 -8.36
CA ASP A 116 23.26 -14.89 -8.56
C ASP A 116 22.16 -14.73 -7.52
N LEU A 117 22.55 -14.58 -6.24
CA LEU A 117 21.59 -14.31 -5.16
C LEU A 117 20.81 -13.01 -5.38
N LEU A 118 21.45 -11.97 -5.93
CA LEU A 118 20.77 -10.72 -6.27
C LEU A 118 19.77 -10.89 -7.40
N LYS A 119 20.14 -11.63 -8.44
CA LYS A 119 19.26 -11.90 -9.57
C LYS A 119 18.04 -12.71 -9.13
N GLU A 120 18.25 -13.82 -8.45
CA GLU A 120 17.21 -14.71 -7.97
C GLU A 120 16.33 -14.04 -6.89
N SER A 121 16.93 -13.47 -5.84
CA SER A 121 16.18 -12.97 -4.67
C SER A 121 15.51 -11.61 -4.88
N VAL A 122 15.83 -10.90 -5.97
CA VAL A 122 15.30 -9.55 -6.23
C VAL A 122 14.66 -9.47 -7.60
N ILE A 123 15.45 -9.69 -8.64
CA ILE A 123 15.04 -9.35 -10.00
C ILE A 123 13.97 -10.32 -10.46
N GLU A 124 14.23 -11.62 -10.32
CA GLU A 124 13.28 -12.68 -10.67
C GLU A 124 12.01 -12.61 -9.80
N GLU A 125 12.15 -12.33 -8.50
CA GLU A 125 11.00 -12.14 -7.60
C GLU A 125 10.12 -10.95 -8.02
N ILE A 126 10.73 -9.79 -8.33
CA ILE A 126 9.99 -8.61 -8.82
C ILE A 126 9.33 -8.94 -10.16
N VAL A 127 10.07 -9.48 -11.13
CA VAL A 127 9.51 -9.79 -12.45
C VAL A 127 8.40 -10.82 -12.35
N SER A 128 8.58 -11.88 -11.56
CA SER A 128 7.58 -12.93 -11.33
C SER A 128 6.32 -12.38 -10.69
N ALA A 129 6.42 -11.52 -9.66
CA ALA A 129 5.26 -10.88 -9.05
C ALA A 129 4.49 -10.00 -10.06
N MET A 130 5.21 -9.24 -10.89
CA MET A 130 4.61 -8.43 -11.95
C MET A 130 3.84 -9.31 -12.95
N VAL A 131 4.44 -10.41 -13.42
CA VAL A 131 3.82 -11.35 -14.35
C VAL A 131 2.62 -12.07 -13.72
N TYR A 132 2.77 -12.54 -12.48
CA TYR A 132 1.70 -13.21 -11.72
C TYR A 132 0.46 -12.32 -11.57
N ARG A 133 0.65 -11.01 -11.37
CA ARG A 133 -0.44 -10.03 -11.31
C ARG A 133 -0.98 -9.59 -12.67
N GLY A 134 -0.52 -10.21 -13.76
CA GLY A 134 -0.95 -9.90 -15.11
C GLY A 134 -0.52 -8.49 -15.56
N ALA A 135 0.56 -7.96 -14.98
CA ALA A 135 1.11 -6.69 -15.42
C ALA A 135 1.60 -6.80 -16.86
N ARG A 136 1.26 -5.79 -17.67
CA ARG A 136 1.77 -5.67 -19.04
C ARG A 136 2.25 -4.26 -19.30
N MET A 137 3.20 -4.12 -20.22
CA MET A 137 3.64 -2.82 -20.71
C MET A 137 2.77 -2.41 -21.90
N GLU A 138 2.16 -1.23 -21.82
CA GLU A 138 1.58 -0.53 -22.96
C GLU A 138 2.33 0.80 -23.12
N GLY A 139 3.20 0.87 -24.13
CA GLY A 139 4.16 1.98 -24.23
C GLY A 139 5.09 2.04 -23.02
N ASN A 140 5.07 3.15 -22.28
CA ASN A 140 5.88 3.38 -21.08
C ASN A 140 5.10 3.19 -19.77
N GLN A 141 3.92 2.55 -19.81
CA GLN A 141 3.07 2.39 -18.64
C GLN A 141 2.80 0.91 -18.31
N ILE A 142 2.84 0.60 -17.02
CA ILE A 142 2.33 -0.65 -16.48
C ILE A 142 0.81 -0.60 -16.44
N ILE A 143 0.18 -1.56 -17.11
CA ILE A 143 -1.26 -1.82 -17.02
C ILE A 143 -1.48 -3.08 -16.18
N LEU A 144 -2.36 -2.97 -15.18
CA LEU A 144 -2.80 -4.09 -14.34
C LEU A 144 -4.25 -4.43 -14.67
N GLN A 145 -4.61 -5.72 -14.62
CA GLN A 145 -6.01 -6.12 -14.71
C GLN A 145 -6.74 -5.70 -13.43
N GLU A 146 -7.71 -4.79 -13.56
CA GLU A 146 -8.60 -4.40 -12.48
C GLU A 146 -9.80 -5.35 -12.46
N ASN A 147 -10.11 -5.95 -11.30
CA ASN A 147 -11.14 -6.99 -11.19
C ASN A 147 -12.57 -6.44 -11.02
N HIS A 148 -12.78 -5.13 -10.97
CA HIS A 148 -14.06 -4.57 -10.56
C HIS A 148 -14.47 -3.36 -11.41
N SER A 149 -15.32 -3.59 -12.41
CA SER A 149 -16.10 -2.54 -13.05
C SER A 149 -17.57 -2.67 -12.62
N GLU A 150 -17.92 -2.17 -11.42
CA GLU A 150 -19.30 -1.76 -11.18
C GLU A 150 -19.53 -0.48 -12.01
N THR A 151 -20.46 -0.48 -12.96
CA THR A 151 -20.76 0.72 -13.75
C THR A 151 -21.68 1.66 -12.97
N GLU A 152 -21.67 2.94 -13.30
CA GLU A 152 -22.61 3.92 -12.74
C GLU A 152 -24.08 3.51 -12.98
N GLU A 153 -24.35 2.81 -14.10
CA GLU A 153 -25.63 2.18 -14.42
C GLU A 153 -26.02 1.07 -13.43
N ASN A 154 -25.06 0.29 -12.93
CA ASN A 154 -25.34 -0.74 -11.92
C ASN A 154 -25.80 -0.11 -10.59
N ILE A 155 -25.30 1.08 -10.25
CA ILE A 155 -25.74 1.81 -9.05
C ILE A 155 -27.08 2.47 -9.29
N GLN A 156 -27.29 3.13 -10.44
CA GLN A 156 -28.58 3.70 -10.78
C GLN A 156 -29.69 2.64 -10.79
N GLY A 157 -29.38 1.41 -11.22
CA GLY A 157 -30.31 0.27 -11.14
C GLY A 157 -30.42 -0.37 -9.75
N ALA A 158 -29.42 -0.23 -8.88
CA ALA A 158 -29.43 -0.76 -7.51
C ALA A 158 -30.06 0.19 -6.48
N VAL A 159 -30.04 1.50 -6.76
CA VAL A 159 -30.81 2.50 -6.03
C VAL A 159 -32.28 2.29 -6.37
N SER A 160 -32.96 1.48 -5.55
CA SER A 160 -34.41 1.29 -5.66
C SER A 160 -35.13 2.57 -5.25
N ASP A 161 -36.32 2.79 -5.81
CA ASP A 161 -37.27 3.78 -5.30
C ASP A 161 -37.56 3.56 -3.79
N ASP A 162 -37.32 2.35 -3.28
CA ASP A 162 -37.51 1.96 -1.87
C ASP A 162 -36.41 2.46 -0.91
N TRP A 163 -35.29 2.99 -1.40
CA TRP A 163 -34.23 3.47 -0.50
C TRP A 163 -34.68 4.71 0.25
N SER A 164 -34.62 4.68 1.58
CA SER A 164 -34.87 5.88 2.38
C SER A 164 -33.70 6.86 2.26
N ASP A 165 -33.94 8.14 2.56
CA ASP A 165 -32.87 9.16 2.57
C ASP A 165 -31.76 8.77 3.56
N ARG A 166 -32.12 8.10 4.66
CA ARG A 166 -31.18 7.54 5.62
C ARG A 166 -30.29 6.44 5.02
N ASP A 167 -30.83 5.59 4.14
CA ASP A 167 -30.03 4.57 3.45
C ASP A 167 -29.02 5.23 2.52
N ILE A 168 -29.44 6.26 1.78
CA ILE A 168 -28.57 7.04 0.90
C ILE A 168 -27.43 7.70 1.70
N GLU A 169 -27.75 8.34 2.82
CA GLU A 169 -26.75 8.94 3.70
C GLU A 169 -25.75 7.92 4.26
N MET A 170 -26.23 6.74 4.68
CA MET A 170 -25.37 5.66 5.16
C MET A 170 -24.35 5.24 4.09
N PHE A 171 -24.78 5.05 2.84
CA PHE A 171 -23.87 4.72 1.75
C PHE A 171 -22.90 5.86 1.42
N ILE A 172 -23.34 7.12 1.46
CA ILE A 172 -22.45 8.29 1.32
C ILE A 172 -21.34 8.24 2.37
N GLN A 173 -21.68 7.98 3.65
CA GLN A 173 -20.68 7.90 4.72
C GLN A 173 -19.73 6.71 4.54
N GLN A 174 -20.25 5.56 4.09
CA GLN A 174 -19.43 4.40 3.76
C GLN A 174 -18.41 4.71 2.65
N TYR A 175 -18.85 5.32 1.54
CA TYR A 175 -17.95 5.72 0.47
C TYR A 175 -16.94 6.78 0.92
N LYS A 176 -17.35 7.75 1.74
CA LYS A 176 -16.42 8.74 2.33
C LYS A 176 -15.34 8.09 3.19
N ALA A 177 -15.72 7.11 4.01
CA ALA A 177 -14.76 6.34 4.81
C ALA A 177 -13.80 5.55 3.93
N GLU A 178 -14.30 4.95 2.84
CA GLU A 178 -13.50 4.21 1.87
C GLU A 178 -12.50 5.12 1.15
N ILE A 179 -12.94 6.28 0.64
CA ILE A 179 -12.08 7.28 -0.01
C ILE A 179 -10.99 7.76 0.97
N ALA A 180 -11.35 8.00 2.23
CA ALA A 180 -10.40 8.43 3.25
C ALA A 180 -9.36 7.33 3.56
N GLY A 181 -9.77 6.06 3.62
CA GLY A 181 -8.87 4.91 3.80
C GLY A 181 -7.98 4.64 2.58
N GLY A 182 -8.50 4.91 1.39
CA GLY A 182 -7.89 4.60 0.10
C GLY A 182 -6.80 5.56 -0.37
N GLN A 183 -6.54 6.66 0.33
CA GLN A 183 -5.43 7.58 0.00
C GLN A 183 -4.08 6.86 -0.09
N VAL A 184 -3.89 5.82 0.72
CA VAL A 184 -2.70 4.98 0.69
C VAL A 184 -2.60 4.22 -0.65
N TRP A 185 -3.70 3.70 -1.19
CA TRP A 185 -3.70 2.99 -2.47
C TRP A 185 -3.35 3.93 -3.63
N VAL A 186 -3.79 5.19 -3.57
CA VAL A 186 -3.43 6.21 -4.56
C VAL A 186 -1.92 6.47 -4.57
N GLN A 187 -1.27 6.58 -3.40
CA GLN A 187 0.19 6.73 -3.32
C GLN A 187 0.92 5.51 -3.92
N GLN A 188 0.39 4.32 -3.71
CA GLN A 188 0.98 3.07 -4.21
C GLN A 188 0.83 2.94 -5.72
N LYS A 189 -0.33 3.34 -6.26
CA LYS A 189 -0.54 3.44 -7.71
C LYS A 189 0.47 4.37 -8.36
N LYS A 190 0.70 5.56 -7.78
CA LYS A 190 1.72 6.50 -8.28
C LYS A 190 3.11 5.87 -8.34
N PHE A 191 3.48 5.09 -7.32
CA PHE A 191 4.75 4.37 -7.33
C PHE A 191 4.81 3.34 -8.46
N ILE A 192 3.77 2.51 -8.62
CA ILE A 192 3.73 1.50 -9.69
C ILE A 192 3.79 2.16 -11.08
N GLU A 193 3.09 3.27 -11.29
CA GLU A 193 3.16 4.04 -12.54
C GLU A 193 4.58 4.55 -12.79
N ALA A 194 5.22 5.15 -11.77
CA ALA A 194 6.59 5.63 -11.84
C ALA A 194 7.61 4.49 -12.03
N PHE A 195 7.32 3.28 -11.55
CA PHE A 195 8.19 2.11 -11.61
C PHE A 195 8.33 1.53 -13.03
N SER A 196 7.45 1.93 -13.95
CA SER A 196 7.39 1.38 -15.32
C SER A 196 8.74 1.35 -16.06
N PRO A 197 9.56 2.43 -16.08
CA PRO A 197 10.86 2.42 -16.74
C PRO A 197 11.88 1.48 -16.08
N LEU A 198 11.79 1.31 -14.76
CA LEU A 198 12.67 0.43 -14.00
C LEU A 198 12.32 -1.04 -14.21
N TRP A 199 11.04 -1.36 -14.36
CA TRP A 199 10.63 -2.73 -14.67
C TRP A 199 11.22 -3.23 -15.99
N SER A 200 11.24 -2.40 -17.04
CA SER A 200 11.91 -2.75 -18.31
C SER A 200 13.39 -3.04 -18.12
N ARG A 201 14.11 -2.23 -17.33
CA ARG A 201 15.53 -2.45 -17.01
C ARG A 201 15.75 -3.72 -16.18
N LEU A 202 14.86 -4.02 -15.24
CA LEU A 202 14.93 -5.26 -14.46
C LEU A 202 14.74 -6.51 -15.34
N LYS A 203 13.85 -6.46 -16.34
CA LYS A 203 13.74 -7.52 -17.35
C LYS A 203 15.00 -7.68 -18.21
N GLU A 204 15.67 -6.58 -18.55
CA GLU A 204 16.95 -6.65 -19.26
C GLU A 204 18.03 -7.31 -18.40
N PHE A 205 18.01 -7.09 -17.08
CA PHE A 205 18.92 -7.73 -16.14
C PHE A 205 18.65 -9.22 -15.95
N GLU A 206 17.38 -9.63 -15.96
CA GLU A 206 16.96 -11.04 -15.90
C GLU A 206 17.60 -11.87 -17.03
N ASN A 207 17.79 -11.26 -18.21
CA ASN A 207 18.38 -11.90 -19.38
C ASN A 207 19.93 -11.80 -19.45
N GLN A 208 20.58 -11.17 -18.47
CA GLN A 208 22.04 -11.07 -18.41
C GLN A 208 22.62 -12.17 -17.51
N ASP A 209 23.77 -12.70 -17.93
CA ASP A 209 24.51 -13.70 -17.14
C ASP A 209 25.17 -13.07 -15.90
N THR A 210 25.58 -11.81 -16.00
CA THR A 210 26.19 -11.07 -14.89
C THR A 210 25.71 -9.62 -14.88
N ILE A 211 25.46 -9.10 -13.68
CA ILE A 211 25.02 -7.71 -13.48
C ILE A 211 26.09 -6.99 -12.66
N PRO A 212 26.74 -5.95 -13.22
CA PRO A 212 27.68 -5.15 -12.46
C PRO A 212 27.04 -4.56 -11.20
N VAL A 213 27.69 -4.76 -10.06
CA VAL A 213 27.23 -4.28 -8.75
C VAL A 213 26.83 -2.80 -8.77
N GLU A 214 27.61 -1.96 -9.45
CA GLU A 214 27.32 -0.53 -9.51
C GLU A 214 26.08 -0.19 -10.34
N LYS A 215 25.76 -0.98 -11.37
CA LYS A 215 24.49 -0.82 -12.10
C LYS A 215 23.31 -1.22 -11.21
N PHE A 216 23.43 -2.30 -10.46
CA PHE A 216 22.41 -2.72 -9.50
C PHE A 216 22.19 -1.67 -8.40
N LEU A 217 23.27 -1.18 -7.78
CA LEU A 217 23.21 -0.13 -6.76
C LEU A 217 22.62 1.18 -7.31
N SER A 218 22.89 1.52 -8.58
CA SER A 218 22.23 2.65 -9.24
C SER A 218 20.72 2.46 -9.30
N VAL A 219 20.25 1.30 -9.78
CA VAL A 219 18.81 0.99 -9.84
C VAL A 219 18.18 1.04 -8.46
N ALA A 220 18.83 0.47 -7.44
CA ALA A 220 18.32 0.49 -6.08
C ALA A 220 18.21 1.91 -5.49
N ARG A 221 19.14 2.82 -5.81
CA ARG A 221 19.03 4.23 -5.43
C ARG A 221 17.90 4.95 -6.18
N GLU A 222 17.71 4.66 -7.47
CA GLU A 222 16.60 5.20 -8.26
C GLU A 222 15.25 4.74 -7.68
N ILE A 223 15.12 3.47 -7.30
CA ILE A 223 13.95 2.92 -6.60
C ILE A 223 13.69 3.66 -5.28
N ARG A 224 14.74 3.90 -4.48
CA ARG A 224 14.61 4.65 -3.23
C ARG A 224 14.04 6.04 -3.46
N GLN A 225 14.61 6.79 -4.40
CA GLN A 225 14.15 8.13 -4.75
C GLN A 225 12.69 8.13 -5.25
N MET A 226 12.33 7.10 -6.02
CA MET A 226 10.98 6.93 -6.53
C MET A 226 9.96 6.66 -5.40
N LEU A 227 10.29 5.75 -4.47
CA LEU A 227 9.48 5.50 -3.28
C LEU A 227 9.26 6.81 -2.51
N GLU A 228 10.34 7.54 -2.20
CA GLU A 228 10.28 8.78 -1.42
C GLU A 228 9.46 9.87 -2.13
N SER A 229 9.62 10.04 -3.45
CA SER A 229 8.83 10.99 -4.24
C SER A 229 7.33 10.63 -4.32
N CYS A 230 7.00 9.35 -4.18
CA CYS A 230 5.62 8.86 -4.12
C CYS A 230 5.04 8.88 -2.69
N GLY A 231 5.79 9.37 -1.70
CA GLY A 231 5.36 9.43 -0.30
C GLY A 231 5.48 8.11 0.46
N ILE A 232 6.29 7.17 -0.06
CA ILE A 232 6.65 5.91 0.56
C ILE A 232 8.08 6.02 1.07
N TYR A 233 8.28 6.06 2.38
CA TYR A 233 9.59 6.29 2.99
C TYR A 233 10.16 4.99 3.52
N PRO A 234 11.27 4.50 2.97
CA PRO A 234 12.06 3.44 3.61
C PRO A 234 12.72 4.01 4.86
N ILE A 235 12.35 3.49 6.03
CA ILE A 235 12.89 3.92 7.33
C ILE A 235 13.61 2.73 7.95
N PHE A 236 14.85 2.93 8.40
CA PHE A 236 15.62 1.89 9.10
C PHE A 236 15.55 2.06 10.62
N TYR A 237 15.81 1.00 11.39
CA TYR A 237 15.75 1.01 12.87
C TYR A 237 16.50 2.17 13.54
N ASP A 238 17.66 2.55 13.00
CA ASP A 238 18.56 3.58 13.49
C ASP A 238 18.30 4.97 12.86
N ASP A 239 17.24 5.15 12.07
CA ASP A 239 16.85 6.46 11.56
C ASP A 239 16.49 7.42 12.71
N PRO A 240 16.92 8.70 12.67
CA PRO A 240 16.59 9.68 13.70
C PRO A 240 15.08 9.84 13.94
N ILE A 241 14.27 9.67 12.88
CA ILE A 241 12.81 9.81 12.98
C ILE A 241 12.19 8.77 13.93
N ILE A 242 12.80 7.59 14.07
CA ILE A 242 12.33 6.55 14.98
C ILE A 242 12.51 6.97 16.44
N GLN A 243 13.59 7.67 16.76
CA GLN A 243 13.83 8.14 18.14
C GLN A 243 12.78 9.19 18.56
N THR A 244 12.24 9.93 17.60
CA THR A 244 11.19 10.94 17.86
C THR A 244 9.77 10.38 17.89
N ARG A 245 9.57 9.08 17.61
CA ARG A 245 8.26 8.45 17.41
C ARG A 245 8.15 7.07 18.08
N PRO A 246 7.77 7.03 19.38
CA PRO A 246 7.66 5.79 20.15
C PRO A 246 6.74 4.73 19.51
N GLU A 247 5.65 5.17 18.87
CA GLU A 247 4.68 4.31 18.19
C GLU A 247 5.26 3.60 16.96
N LEU A 248 6.22 4.24 16.28
CA LEU A 248 6.97 3.60 15.20
C LEU A 248 8.05 2.70 15.79
N LYS A 249 8.81 3.18 16.77
CA LYS A 249 9.89 2.44 17.42
C LYS A 249 9.44 1.08 17.94
N ALA A 250 8.25 0.99 18.54
CA ALA A 250 7.66 -0.26 19.03
C ALA A 250 7.43 -1.32 17.93
N ARG A 251 7.42 -0.91 16.66
CA ARG A 251 7.26 -1.82 15.51
C ARG A 251 8.58 -2.25 14.89
N PHE A 252 9.72 -1.67 15.28
CA PHE A 252 11.01 -2.10 14.77
C PHE A 252 11.71 -3.03 15.75
N VAL A 253 12.27 -4.12 15.24
CA VAL A 253 13.12 -5.02 16.02
C VAL A 253 14.57 -4.57 15.88
N HIS A 254 15.26 -4.43 17.02
CA HIS A 254 16.70 -4.18 17.02
C HIS A 254 17.43 -5.42 16.50
N VAL A 255 18.12 -5.27 15.36
CA VAL A 255 18.95 -6.34 14.78
C VAL A 255 20.40 -6.10 15.18
N GLY A 256 21.15 -7.17 15.51
CA GLY A 256 22.57 -7.07 15.84
C GLY A 256 23.42 -6.50 14.69
N LYS A 257 24.57 -5.90 15.02
CA LYS A 257 25.42 -5.14 14.06
C LYS A 257 25.94 -5.94 12.86
N ALA A 258 26.03 -7.26 12.96
CA ALA A 258 26.59 -8.15 11.94
C ALA A 258 25.54 -8.74 10.97
N ARG A 259 24.36 -8.12 10.86
CA ARG A 259 23.25 -8.62 10.03
C ARG A 259 22.80 -7.56 9.05
N LEU A 260 22.34 -8.01 7.89
CA LEU A 260 21.66 -7.16 6.92
C LEU A 260 20.41 -6.56 7.59
N VAL A 261 20.25 -5.25 7.53
CA VAL A 261 19.10 -4.54 8.13
C VAL A 261 18.23 -4.03 7.01
N TYR A 262 16.97 -4.45 6.98
CA TYR A 262 15.99 -3.97 6.01
C TYR A 262 15.25 -2.73 6.52
N PRO A 263 14.91 -1.78 5.63
CA PRO A 263 14.00 -0.71 6.00
C PRO A 263 12.58 -1.24 6.09
N ALA A 264 11.78 -0.66 6.98
CA ALA A 264 10.33 -0.74 6.85
C ALA A 264 9.90 0.29 5.81
N LEU A 265 9.02 -0.09 4.88
CA LEU A 265 8.39 0.88 3.99
C LEU A 265 7.26 1.55 4.77
N THR A 266 7.21 2.89 4.78
CA THR A 266 6.21 3.64 5.54
C THR A 266 5.51 4.67 4.68
N VAL A 267 4.22 4.91 4.95
CA VAL A 267 3.42 5.91 4.23
C VAL A 267 2.88 6.95 5.20
N LYS A 268 2.93 8.22 4.79
CA LYS A 268 2.36 9.31 5.59
C LYS A 268 0.85 9.36 5.36
N THR A 269 0.09 9.17 6.42
CA THR A 269 -1.37 9.30 6.45
C THR A 269 -1.80 10.43 7.38
N LYS A 270 -3.09 10.81 7.36
CA LYS A 270 -3.65 11.80 8.30
C LYS A 270 -3.44 11.41 9.77
N GLY A 271 -3.39 10.11 10.07
CA GLY A 271 -3.17 9.58 11.43
C GLY A 271 -1.70 9.32 11.77
N GLY A 272 -0.75 9.83 10.98
CA GLY A 272 0.68 9.60 11.17
C GLY A 272 1.30 8.64 10.15
N LEU A 273 2.51 8.19 10.43
CA LEU A 273 3.23 7.23 9.59
C LEU A 273 2.67 5.82 9.84
N LYS A 274 2.33 5.12 8.75
CA LYS A 274 1.91 3.71 8.81
C LYS A 274 2.94 2.85 8.10
N ILE A 275 3.33 1.75 8.74
CA ILE A 275 4.16 0.73 8.10
C ILE A 275 3.33 0.00 7.04
N TYR A 276 3.96 -0.20 5.89
CA TYR A 276 3.46 -0.94 4.76
C TYR A 276 4.13 -2.32 4.68
N GLY A 277 3.32 -3.37 4.50
CA GLY A 277 3.79 -4.75 4.46
C GLY A 277 3.86 -5.42 5.83
N THR A 278 4.26 -6.70 5.82
CA THR A 278 4.35 -7.58 7.00
C THR A 278 5.72 -7.56 7.68
N PHE A 279 6.74 -6.94 7.06
CA PHE A 279 8.13 -7.12 7.46
C PHE A 279 8.69 -5.91 8.24
N THR A 280 9.12 -6.16 9.48
CA THR A 280 9.84 -5.22 10.34
C THR A 280 11.01 -5.94 11.00
N GLY A 281 12.19 -5.90 10.37
CA GLY A 281 13.41 -6.54 10.88
C GLY A 281 13.64 -7.94 10.32
N THR A 282 14.88 -8.17 9.90
CA THR A 282 15.42 -9.35 9.20
C THR A 282 15.29 -10.66 9.99
N TYR A 283 15.13 -11.76 9.24
CA TYR A 283 15.14 -13.17 9.70
C TYR A 283 16.45 -13.58 10.41
N GLN A 284 16.36 -14.66 11.19
CA GLN A 284 17.43 -15.18 12.04
C GLN A 284 18.60 -15.78 11.28
#